data_AF-A0A819PY53-F1
#
_entry.id   AF-A0A819PY53-F1
#
_cell.length_a   1.000
_cell.length_b   1.000
_cell.length_c   1.000
_cell.angle_alpha   90.00
_cell.angle_beta   90.00
_cell.angle_gamma   90.00
#
_symmetry.space_group_name_H-M   'P 1'
#
loop_
_entity.id
_entity.type
_entity.pdbx_description
1 polymer ?
#
loop_
_entity_poly.entity_id
_entity_poly.type
_entity_poly.pdbx_seq_one_letter_code
_entity_poly.pdbx_strand_id
1 'polypeptide(L)'
;MDSKHFIYWIGQTCSKLRKEFGKSRAITIIIDNAPWHREVTDDTKSPLRSWRKQMIADWLHDHDISYAKDISKAELLELAYENLPEKKYEVEEEAKQYQINILW
;
A
#
# COMPACT_ATOMS: atom_id res chain seq x y z
N MET A 1 15.17 -3.89 -11.59
CA MET A 1 13.76 -3.49 -11.55
C MET A 1 13.50 -2.93 -10.17
N ASP A 2 12.77 -1.82 -10.05
CA ASP A 2 12.35 -1.24 -8.76
C ASP A 2 10.82 -1.25 -8.66
N SER A 3 10.27 -0.91 -7.49
CA SER A 3 8.82 -0.93 -7.25
C SER A 3 8.05 -0.09 -8.27
N LYS A 4 8.56 1.10 -8.62
CA LYS A 4 7.86 2.02 -9.53
C LYS A 4 7.79 1.47 -10.96
N HIS A 5 8.91 0.97 -11.47
CA HIS A 5 8.96 0.34 -12.77
C HIS A 5 8.11 -0.92 -12.82
N PHE A 6 8.04 -1.67 -11.72
CA PHE A 6 7.20 -2.84 -11.63
C PHE A 6 5.70 -2.52 -11.65
N ILE A 7 5.25 -1.56 -10.83
CA ILE A 7 3.85 -1.11 -10.81
C ILE A 7 3.44 -0.62 -12.20
N TYR A 8 4.29 0.18 -12.85
CA TYR A 8 4.06 0.61 -14.23
C TYR A 8 3.93 -0.57 -15.19
N TRP A 9 4.83 -1.54 -15.10
CA TRP A 9 4.78 -2.74 -15.93
C TRP A 9 3.52 -3.59 -15.67
N ILE A 10 3.08 -3.72 -14.41
CA ILE A 10 1.84 -4.41 -14.05
C ILE A 10 0.63 -3.69 -14.64
N GLY A 11 0.56 -2.35 -14.55
CA GLY A 11 -0.53 -1.57 -15.15
C GLY A 11 -0.62 -1.79 -16.67
N GLN A 12 0.53 -1.76 -17.38
CA GLN A 12 0.58 -2.06 -18.82
C GLN A 12 0.14 -3.49 -19.13
N THR A 13 0.55 -4.46 -18.32
CA THR A 13 0.19 -5.86 -18.48
C THR A 13 -1.31 -6.07 -18.26
N CYS A 14 -1.87 -5.51 -17.19
CA CYS A 14 -3.30 -5.58 -16.89
C CYS A 14 -4.14 -4.93 -17.99
N SER A 15 -3.73 -3.76 -18.49
CA SER A 15 -4.38 -3.08 -19.61
C SER A 15 -4.41 -3.94 -20.88
N LYS A 16 -3.29 -4.58 -21.23
CA LYS A 16 -3.20 -5.49 -22.38
C LYS A 16 -4.11 -6.70 -22.22
N LEU A 17 -4.04 -7.37 -21.07
CA LEU A 17 -4.89 -8.54 -20.77
C LEU A 17 -6.37 -8.19 -20.85
N ARG A 18 -6.78 -7.00 -20.38
CA ARG A 18 -8.18 -6.57 -20.49
C ARG A 18 -8.63 -6.25 -21.90
N LYS A 19 -7.74 -5.70 -22.73
CA LYS A 19 -8.03 -5.49 -24.15
C LYS A 19 -8.19 -6.82 -24.89
N GLU A 20 -7.39 -7.82 -24.54
CA GLU A 20 -7.37 -9.11 -25.24
C GLU A 20 -8.53 -10.02 -24.83
N PHE A 21 -8.82 -10.14 -23.53
CA PHE A 21 -9.80 -11.10 -23.01
C PHE A 21 -11.14 -10.47 -22.60
N GLY A 22 -11.25 -9.15 -22.65
CA GLY A 22 -12.43 -8.41 -22.22
C GLY A 22 -12.68 -8.46 -20.71
N LYS A 23 -13.85 -7.95 -20.30
CA LYS A 23 -14.27 -7.84 -18.89
C LYS A 23 -14.97 -9.09 -18.34
N SER A 24 -15.46 -9.98 -19.21
CA SER A 24 -16.23 -11.17 -18.80
C SER A 24 -15.36 -12.29 -18.22
N ARG A 25 -14.05 -12.29 -18.52
CA ARG A 25 -13.13 -13.32 -18.06
C ARG A 25 -12.45 -12.91 -16.76
N ALA A 26 -12.57 -13.75 -15.73
CA ALA A 26 -11.75 -13.63 -14.53
C ALA A 26 -10.27 -13.89 -14.89
N ILE A 27 -9.38 -13.03 -14.42
CA ILE A 27 -7.94 -13.13 -14.64
C ILE A 27 -7.25 -13.00 -13.28
N THR A 28 -6.31 -13.90 -13.02
CA THR A 28 -5.41 -13.85 -11.87
C THR A 28 -3.98 -13.85 -12.38
N ILE A 29 -3.16 -12.93 -11.89
CA ILE A 29 -1.72 -12.90 -12.14
C ILE A 29 -1.03 -13.45 -10.89
N ILE A 30 -0.17 -14.45 -11.08
CA ILE A 30 0.65 -15.02 -10.02
C ILE A 30 2.02 -14.34 -10.07
N ILE A 31 2.46 -13.81 -8.94
CA ILE A 31 3.70 -13.04 -8.83
C ILE A 31 4.56 -13.69 -7.74
N ASP A 32 5.88 -13.76 -7.95
CA ASP A 32 6.80 -14.21 -6.91
C ASP A 32 6.92 -13.17 -5.77
N ASN A 33 7.45 -13.61 -4.64
CA ASN A 33 7.40 -12.83 -3.41
C ASN A 33 8.57 -11.84 -3.25
N ALA A 34 8.99 -11.22 -4.36
CA ALA A 34 10.15 -10.35 -4.38
C ALA A 34 9.90 -9.06 -3.55
N PRO A 35 10.90 -8.55 -2.80
CA PRO A 35 10.71 -7.41 -1.90
C PRO A 35 10.15 -6.14 -2.58
N TRP A 36 10.54 -5.90 -3.82
CA TRP A 36 10.15 -4.72 -4.61
C TRP A 36 8.74 -4.82 -5.21
N HIS A 37 8.03 -5.94 -5.03
CA HIS A 37 6.60 -6.03 -5.32
C HIS A 37 5.74 -5.49 -4.18
N ARG A 38 6.28 -5.50 -2.95
CA ARG A 38 5.54 -5.24 -1.71
C ARG A 38 5.53 -3.76 -1.31
N GLU A 39 5.49 -2.87 -2.30
CA GLU A 39 5.29 -1.45 -2.02
C GLU A 39 3.89 -1.26 -1.43
N VAL A 40 3.83 -0.76 -0.20
CA VAL A 40 2.57 -0.46 0.48
C VAL A 40 2.07 0.90 0.03
N THR A 41 0.76 1.04 -0.04
CA THR A 41 0.12 2.31 -0.31
C THR A 41 0.40 3.31 0.81
N ASP A 42 0.40 4.61 0.49
CA ASP A 42 0.72 5.66 1.47
C ASP A 42 -0.24 5.66 2.68
N ASP A 43 -1.50 5.27 2.51
CA ASP A 43 -2.49 5.12 3.59
C ASP A 43 -2.13 3.98 4.56
N THR A 44 -1.49 2.90 4.09
CA THR A 44 -1.16 1.76 4.96
C THR A 44 0.30 1.74 5.41
N LYS A 45 1.04 2.80 5.06
CA LYS A 45 2.45 2.95 5.38
C LYS A 45 2.65 3.28 6.85
N SER A 46 3.33 2.36 7.55
CA SER A 46 3.66 2.56 8.96
C SER A 46 4.63 3.73 9.17
N PRO A 47 4.37 4.61 10.16
CA PRO A 47 5.32 5.64 10.56
C PRO A 47 6.66 5.04 11.01
N LEU A 48 7.76 5.62 10.52
CA LEU A 48 9.12 5.13 10.84
C LEU A 48 9.71 5.88 12.03
N ARG A 49 10.63 5.24 12.75
CA ARG A 49 11.41 5.89 13.83
C ARG A 49 12.15 7.15 13.36
N SER A 50 12.51 7.20 12.08
CA SER A 50 13.16 8.35 11.44
C SER A 50 12.23 9.54 11.17
N TRP A 51 10.91 9.36 11.19
CA TRP A 51 9.94 10.44 10.95
C TRP A 51 10.00 11.50 12.05
N ARG A 52 9.66 12.74 11.72
CA ARG A 52 9.53 13.80 12.73
C ARG A 52 8.27 13.58 13.55
N LYS A 53 8.25 14.06 14.80
CA LYS A 53 7.06 13.95 15.69
C LYS A 53 5.78 14.42 14.98
N GLN A 54 5.86 15.55 14.29
CA GLN A 54 4.73 16.11 13.53
C GLN A 54 4.22 15.16 12.44
N MET A 55 5.09 14.52 11.67
CA MET A 55 4.65 13.58 10.61
C MET A 55 3.91 12.36 11.17
N ILE A 56 4.30 11.89 12.36
CA ILE A 56 3.60 10.78 13.03
C ILE A 56 2.24 11.26 13.55
N ALA A 57 2.19 12.49 14.09
CA ALA A 57 0.95 13.12 14.53
C ALA A 57 -0.03 13.39 13.37
N ASP A 58 0.48 13.81 12.21
CA ASP A 58 -0.31 14.00 10.98
C ASP A 58 -0.86 12.65 10.51
N TRP A 59 -0.04 11.60 10.48
CA TRP A 59 -0.50 10.25 10.13
C TRP A 59 -1.60 9.75 11.06
N LEU A 60 -1.46 9.93 12.38
CA LEU A 60 -2.49 9.56 13.35
C LEU A 60 -3.78 10.36 13.13
N HIS A 61 -3.65 11.64 12.78
CA HIS A 61 -4.80 12.49 12.45
C HIS A 61 -5.53 12.01 11.18
N ASP A 62 -4.78 11.68 10.12
CA ASP A 62 -5.33 11.15 8.87
C ASP A 62 -6.04 9.79 9.06
N HIS A 63 -5.71 9.09 10.15
CA HIS A 63 -6.32 7.82 10.55
C HIS A 63 -7.39 7.97 11.64
N ASP A 64 -7.80 9.19 11.97
CA ASP A 64 -8.78 9.50 13.01
C ASP A 64 -8.41 8.97 14.42
N ILE A 65 -7.10 8.85 14.71
CA ILE A 65 -6.59 8.35 16.00
C ILE A 65 -6.29 9.53 16.92
N SER A 66 -7.02 9.59 18.04
CA SER A 66 -6.84 10.63 19.07
C SER A 66 -5.63 10.33 19.98
N TYR A 67 -4.91 11.38 20.37
CA TYR A 67 -3.75 11.29 21.28
C TYR A 67 -3.69 12.49 22.24
N ALA A 68 -3.00 12.31 23.37
CA ALA A 68 -2.84 13.37 24.38
C ALA A 68 -1.93 14.51 23.87
N LYS A 69 -2.16 15.75 24.31
CA LYS A 69 -1.43 16.94 23.83
C LYS A 69 0.07 16.91 24.16
N ASP A 70 0.43 16.27 25.26
CA ASP A 70 1.78 16.16 25.81
C ASP A 70 2.49 14.83 25.50
N ILE A 71 1.85 13.98 24.67
CA ILE A 71 2.39 12.68 24.26
C ILE A 71 3.79 12.81 23.63
N SER A 72 4.69 11.90 23.98
CA SER A 72 6.04 11.86 23.43
C SER A 72 6.05 11.29 22.00
N LYS A 73 7.17 11.47 21.29
CA LYS A 73 7.35 10.85 19.95
C LYS A 73 7.32 9.31 20.02
N ALA A 74 7.84 8.73 21.10
CA ALA A 74 7.89 7.29 21.27
C ALA A 74 6.46 6.73 21.43
N GLU A 75 5.65 7.36 22.29
CA GLU A 75 4.25 6.99 22.50
C GLU A 75 3.39 7.20 21.26
N LEU A 76 3.62 8.26 20.46
CA LEU A 76 2.95 8.43 19.16
C LEU A 76 3.26 7.28 18.19
N LEU A 77 4.52 6.83 18.16
CA LEU A 77 4.94 5.75 17.28
C LEU A 77 4.38 4.40 17.72
N GLU A 78 4.29 4.18 19.04
CA GLU A 78 3.64 3.00 19.62
C GLU A 78 2.14 2.99 19.30
N LEU A 79 1.45 4.12 19.51
CA LEU A 79 0.04 4.26 19.18
C LEU A 79 -0.24 4.03 17.68
N ALA A 80 0.64 4.55 16.81
CA ALA A 80 0.52 4.30 15.37
C ALA A 80 0.74 2.83 15.02
N TYR A 81 1.66 2.14 15.71
CA TYR A 81 1.91 0.72 15.52
C TYR A 81 0.72 -0.15 15.96
N GLU A 82 0.10 0.19 17.08
CA GLU A 82 -1.09 -0.51 17.61
C GLU A 82 -2.33 -0.37 16.73
N ASN A 83 -2.42 0.74 15.96
CA ASN A 83 -3.56 1.05 15.10
C ASN A 83 -3.22 0.92 13.60
N LEU A 84 -2.23 0.10 13.25
CA LEU A 84 -1.89 -0.11 11.84
C LEU A 84 -3.06 -0.72 11.07
N PRO A 85 -3.47 -0.11 9.95
CA PRO A 85 -4.45 -0.73 9.07
C PRO A 85 -3.86 -1.98 8.40
N GLU A 86 -4.75 -2.81 7.86
CA GLU A 86 -4.34 -3.92 7.00
C GLU A 86 -3.54 -3.39 5.80
N LYS A 87 -2.41 -4.06 5.50
CA LYS A 87 -1.52 -3.63 4.41
C LYS A 87 -2.23 -3.75 3.07
N LYS A 88 -2.21 -2.67 2.30
CA LYS A 88 -2.59 -2.68 0.88
C LYS A 88 -1.34 -2.48 0.05
N TYR A 89 -1.22 -3.27 -1.01
CA TYR A 89 -0.08 -3.17 -1.92
C TYR A 89 -0.45 -2.40 -3.18
N GLU A 90 0.43 -1.50 -3.61
CA GLU A 90 0.25 -0.69 -4.82
C GLU A 90 -0.01 -1.55 -6.06
N VAL A 91 0.60 -2.73 -6.15
CA VAL A 91 0.38 -3.67 -7.25
C VAL A 91 -1.05 -4.20 -7.32
N GLU A 92 -1.67 -4.43 -6.16
CA GLU A 92 -3.06 -4.90 -6.08
C GLU A 92 -4.02 -3.77 -6.41
N GLU A 93 -3.77 -2.56 -5.92
CA GLU A 93 -4.56 -1.38 -6.27
C GLU A 93 -4.49 -1.06 -7.77
N GLU A 94 -3.30 -1.16 -8.38
CA GLU A 94 -3.14 -1.01 -9.81
C GLU A 94 -3.91 -2.09 -10.59
N ALA A 95 -3.83 -3.36 -10.19
CA ALA A 95 -4.55 -4.45 -10.84
C ALA A 95 -6.08 -4.38 -10.67
N LYS A 96 -6.56 -3.89 -9.51
CA LYS A 96 -7.98 -3.71 -9.19
C LYS A 96 -8.69 -2.77 -10.15
N GLN A 97 -8.02 -1.73 -10.65
CA GLN A 97 -8.56 -0.82 -11.68
C GLN A 97 -8.98 -1.58 -12.94
N TYR A 98 -8.33 -2.70 -13.21
CA TYR A 98 -8.61 -3.59 -14.33
C TYR A 98 -9.46 -4.78 -13.92
N GLN A 99 -9.96 -4.89 -12.70
CA GLN A 99 -10.68 -6.07 -12.20
C GLN A 99 -9.82 -7.36 -12.26
N ILE A 100 -8.49 -7.25 -12.16
CA ILE A 100 -7.56 -8.39 -12.17
C ILE A 100 -7.16 -8.69 -10.73
N ASN A 101 -7.13 -9.98 -10.39
CA ASN A 101 -6.66 -10.44 -9.09
C ASN A 101 -5.15 -10.70 -9.12
N ILE A 102 -4.48 -10.41 -8.00
CA ILE A 102 -3.08 -10.76 -7.78
C ILE A 102 -3.03 -11.92 -6.79
N LEU A 103 -2.14 -12.88 -7.05
CA LEU A 103 -1.85 -13.97 -6.13
C LEU A 103 -0.33 -14.01 -5.88
N TRP A 104 0.02 -14.06 -4.60
CA TRP A 104 1.39 -14.02 -4.07
C TRP A 104 1.93 -15.40 -3.69
#